data_AF-A0A060YJ17-F1
#
_entry.id   AF-A0A060YJ17-F1
#
_cell.length_a   1.000
_cell.length_b   1.000
_cell.length_c   1.000
_cell.angle_alpha   90.00
_cell.angle_beta   90.00
_cell.angle_gamma   90.00
#
_symmetry.space_group_name_H-M   'P 1'
#
loop_
_entity.id
_entity.type
_entity.pdbx_description
1 polymer ?
#
loop_
_entity_poly.entity_id
_entity_poly.type
_entity_poly.pdbx_seq_one_letter_code
_entity_poly.pdbx_strand_id
1 'polypeptide(L)'
;MFTNCSLGHCHIIVAVVLWSICVDSRKIRGISLSYKRFYRERKSFLCIDGSKMIPFDQVNDDYCDCMDGSDEPGTAACPTGRFYCTNLGYRSHYIPSSRVNDGICDCCDASDEYRSQTPCQNTCRNLGQRERAEVEGQTRVLGERLRLKQLLIEEGVLTWREKQPTTMTRSSQPTTMTRNSQPTTMTRNSQPTTMTRSSQPTTMTRNSQPTTMTRNSQPTTMTRNISRLR
;
A
#
# COMPACT_ATOMS: atom_id res chain seq x y z
N MET A 1 -49.85 20.30 48.09
CA MET A 1 -49.56 19.81 46.72
C MET A 1 -48.27 19.00 46.79
N PHE A 2 -48.40 17.72 47.09
CA PHE A 2 -47.31 16.76 46.94
C PHE A 2 -47.67 15.90 45.73
N THR A 3 -47.13 16.27 44.57
CA THR A 3 -47.28 15.50 43.34
C THR A 3 -46.27 14.37 43.36
N ASN A 4 -46.81 13.15 43.46
CA ASN A 4 -46.12 11.88 43.27
C ASN A 4 -45.32 11.90 41.96
N CYS A 5 -43.99 11.88 42.06
CA CYS A 5 -43.12 11.58 40.92
C CYS A 5 -42.83 10.07 40.94
N SER A 6 -43.32 9.39 39.92
CA SER A 6 -43.34 7.93 39.77
C SER A 6 -41.94 7.31 39.88
N LEU A 7 -41.74 6.43 40.86
CA LEU A 7 -40.52 5.66 41.15
C LEU A 7 -40.00 4.86 39.94
N GLY A 8 -40.81 4.62 38.90
CA GLY A 8 -40.42 3.84 37.72
C GLY A 8 -39.50 4.56 36.73
N HIS A 9 -39.51 5.91 36.68
CA HIS A 9 -38.74 6.66 35.68
C HIS A 9 -37.28 6.89 36.09
N CYS A 10 -36.97 6.85 37.38
CA CYS A 10 -35.60 7.01 37.89
C CYS A 10 -34.72 5.79 37.58
N HIS A 11 -35.27 4.56 37.69
CA HIS A 11 -34.52 3.33 37.41
C HIS A 11 -34.18 3.17 35.91
N ILE A 12 -35.06 3.62 35.01
CA ILE A 12 -34.83 3.51 33.56
C ILE A 12 -33.74 4.47 33.11
N ILE A 13 -33.70 5.70 33.64
CA ILE A 13 -32.65 6.68 33.31
C ILE A 13 -31.28 6.22 33.84
N VAL A 14 -31.22 5.64 35.06
CA VAL A 14 -29.99 5.05 35.61
C VAL A 14 -29.50 3.87 34.77
N ALA A 15 -30.41 3.03 34.27
CA ALA A 15 -30.05 1.91 33.39
C ALA A 15 -29.51 2.36 32.02
N VAL A 16 -30.06 3.42 31.41
CA VAL A 16 -29.61 3.94 30.10
C VAL A 16 -28.25 4.65 30.22
N VAL A 17 -27.98 5.33 31.33
CA VAL A 17 -26.66 5.94 31.62
C VAL A 17 -25.61 4.86 31.92
N LEU A 18 -25.99 3.77 32.61
CA LEU A 18 -25.09 2.63 32.86
C LEU A 18 -24.83 1.76 31.62
N TRP A 19 -25.73 1.72 30.63
CA TRP A 19 -25.52 0.98 29.37
C TRP A 19 -24.68 1.74 28.34
N SER A 20 -24.53 3.07 28.50
CA SER A 20 -23.74 3.89 27.58
C SER A 20 -22.22 3.86 27.85
N ILE A 21 -21.76 3.11 28.85
CA ILE A 21 -20.35 3.09 29.28
C ILE A 21 -19.56 1.87 28.75
N CYS A 22 -20.21 0.89 28.13
CA CYS A 22 -19.56 -0.41 27.86
C CYS A 22 -19.68 -0.89 26.41
N VAL A 23 -19.23 -0.09 25.42
CA VAL A 23 -18.77 -0.67 24.14
C VAL A 23 -17.50 0.05 23.71
N ASP A 24 -16.42 -0.12 24.48
CA ASP A 24 -15.10 0.03 23.89
C ASP A 24 -14.83 -1.25 23.10
N SER A 25 -14.89 -1.15 21.77
CA SER A 25 -14.37 -2.22 20.91
C SER A 25 -12.88 -2.28 21.16
N ARG A 26 -12.44 -3.21 22.03
CA ARG A 26 -11.04 -3.51 22.33
C ARG A 26 -10.23 -3.54 21.03
N LYS A 27 -9.60 -2.41 20.72
CA LYS A 27 -8.80 -2.25 19.51
C LYS A 27 -7.46 -2.90 19.80
N ILE A 28 -7.17 -3.98 19.09
CA ILE A 28 -5.87 -4.64 19.19
C ILE A 28 -4.78 -3.68 18.74
N ARG A 29 -3.71 -3.60 19.54
CA ARG A 29 -2.57 -2.71 19.32
C ARG A 29 -1.66 -3.28 18.24
N GLY A 30 -0.92 -2.40 17.57
CA GLY A 30 0.12 -2.78 16.61
C GLY A 30 -0.36 -3.45 15.32
N ILE A 31 -1.66 -3.42 15.01
CA ILE A 31 -2.20 -3.93 13.74
C ILE A 31 -2.71 -2.82 12.81
N SER A 32 -2.57 -3.05 11.51
CA SER A 32 -3.17 -2.20 10.48
C SER A 32 -4.67 -2.49 10.31
N LEU A 33 -5.41 -1.51 9.76
CA LEU A 33 -6.85 -1.65 9.52
C LEU A 33 -7.19 -2.83 8.59
N SER A 34 -6.31 -3.17 7.64
CA SER A 34 -6.50 -4.31 6.74
C SER A 34 -6.34 -5.65 7.46
N TYR A 35 -5.46 -5.72 8.47
CA TYR A 35 -5.22 -6.93 9.28
C TYR A 35 -6.27 -7.16 10.36
N LYS A 36 -7.07 -6.14 10.72
CA LYS A 36 -8.13 -6.22 11.76
C LYS A 36 -9.10 -7.40 11.58
N ARG A 37 -9.29 -7.91 10.35
CA ARG A 37 -10.17 -9.06 10.10
C ARG A 37 -9.64 -10.37 10.69
N PHE A 38 -8.33 -10.54 10.80
CA PHE A 38 -7.70 -11.76 11.35
C PHE A 38 -7.81 -11.80 12.87
N TYR A 39 -7.80 -10.64 13.52
CA TYR A 39 -7.82 -10.50 14.98
C TYR A 39 -9.21 -10.24 15.55
N ARG A 40 -10.22 -11.00 15.09
CA ARG A 40 -11.57 -10.89 15.68
C ARG A 40 -11.60 -11.67 16.99
N GLU A 41 -12.00 -11.02 18.07
CA GLU A 41 -12.18 -11.66 19.38
C GLU A 41 -13.12 -12.88 19.24
N ARG A 42 -12.51 -14.07 19.36
CA ARG A 42 -13.16 -15.39 19.31
C ARG A 42 -12.60 -16.24 20.45
N LYS A 43 -12.99 -17.52 20.52
CA LYS A 43 -12.41 -18.47 21.47
C LYS A 43 -10.96 -18.84 21.14
N SER A 44 -10.60 -18.81 19.85
CA SER A 44 -9.27 -19.15 19.37
C SER A 44 -8.81 -18.22 18.26
N PHE A 45 -7.49 -18.10 18.16
CA PHE A 45 -6.73 -17.43 17.13
C PHE A 45 -5.89 -18.48 16.38
N LEU A 46 -5.90 -18.42 15.06
CA LEU A 46 -5.02 -19.22 14.22
C LEU A 46 -3.86 -18.30 13.83
N CYS A 47 -2.62 -18.70 14.10
CA CYS A 47 -1.44 -17.98 13.63
C CYS A 47 -1.58 -17.72 12.11
N ILE A 48 -1.11 -16.57 11.64
CA ILE A 48 -1.40 -16.12 10.27
C ILE A 48 -0.74 -17.04 9.23
N ASP A 49 0.40 -17.63 9.58
CA ASP A 49 1.08 -18.69 8.82
C ASP A 49 0.33 -20.04 8.80
N GLY A 50 -0.72 -20.20 9.62
CA GLY A 50 -1.49 -21.43 9.76
C GLY A 50 -0.82 -22.52 10.59
N SER A 51 0.29 -22.23 11.28
CA SER A 51 1.10 -23.23 12.00
C SER A 51 0.42 -23.78 13.25
N LYS A 52 -0.22 -22.93 14.05
CA LYS A 52 -0.77 -23.28 15.37
C LYS A 52 -2.06 -22.52 15.65
N MET A 53 -2.98 -23.16 16.36
CA MET A 53 -4.18 -22.52 16.91
C MET A 53 -3.99 -22.34 18.42
N ILE A 54 -4.12 -21.11 18.88
CA ILE A 54 -3.99 -20.70 20.27
C ILE A 54 -5.31 -20.09 20.77
N PRO A 55 -5.59 -20.10 22.08
CA PRO A 55 -6.71 -19.34 22.61
C PRO A 55 -6.46 -17.83 22.47
N PHE A 56 -7.52 -17.03 22.28
CA PHE A 56 -7.38 -15.61 21.87
C PHE A 56 -6.81 -14.71 22.98
N ASP A 57 -6.84 -15.18 24.23
CA ASP A 57 -6.21 -14.54 25.37
C ASP A 57 -4.67 -14.53 25.28
N GLN A 58 -4.07 -15.42 24.47
CA GLN A 58 -2.64 -15.42 24.15
C GLN A 58 -2.25 -14.41 23.06
N VAL A 59 -3.17 -13.54 22.64
CA VAL A 59 -2.86 -12.47 21.66
C VAL A 59 -2.49 -11.20 22.41
N ASN A 60 -1.25 -10.73 22.26
CA ASN A 60 -0.62 -9.67 23.04
C ASN A 60 -0.51 -9.98 24.54
N ASP A 61 -0.14 -11.21 24.88
CA ASP A 61 0.06 -11.64 26.26
C ASP A 61 1.51 -11.53 26.73
N ASP A 62 2.38 -10.93 25.91
CA ASP A 62 3.82 -10.75 26.16
C ASP A 62 4.61 -12.08 26.10
N TYR A 63 4.05 -13.11 25.44
CA TYR A 63 4.70 -14.38 25.16
C TYR A 63 4.60 -14.75 23.67
N CYS A 64 5.67 -15.32 23.11
CA CYS A 64 5.70 -15.67 21.68
C CYS A 64 5.31 -17.13 21.44
N ASP A 65 4.06 -17.35 21.05
CA ASP A 65 3.44 -18.63 20.71
C ASP A 65 3.47 -18.97 19.21
N CYS A 66 3.39 -17.99 18.32
CA CYS A 66 3.42 -18.21 16.87
C CYS A 66 4.84 -18.02 16.30
N MET A 67 5.24 -18.88 15.35
CA MET A 67 6.55 -18.79 14.70
C MET A 67 6.69 -17.54 13.81
N ASP A 68 5.58 -17.08 13.24
CA ASP A 68 5.51 -15.84 12.47
C ASP A 68 5.36 -14.58 13.33
N GLY A 69 5.18 -14.74 14.66
CA GLY A 69 4.94 -13.67 15.62
C GLY A 69 3.61 -12.94 15.45
N SER A 70 2.64 -13.57 14.80
CA SER A 70 1.33 -12.97 14.53
C SER A 70 0.44 -12.83 15.75
N ASP A 71 0.70 -13.57 16.82
CA ASP A 71 0.07 -13.46 18.13
C ASP A 71 0.44 -12.19 18.89
N GLU A 72 1.65 -11.66 18.67
CA GLU A 72 2.21 -10.52 19.42
C GLU A 72 2.40 -9.24 18.55
N PRO A 73 1.36 -8.70 17.88
CA PRO A 73 1.52 -7.50 17.06
C PRO A 73 1.75 -6.22 17.88
N GLY A 74 1.36 -6.21 19.16
CA GLY A 74 1.32 -5.07 20.06
C GLY A 74 2.34 -5.11 21.20
N THR A 75 3.23 -6.10 21.23
CA THR A 75 4.26 -6.28 22.26
C THR A 75 5.62 -6.52 21.61
N ALA A 76 6.66 -6.68 22.44
CA ALA A 76 8.02 -6.96 22.01
C ALA A 76 8.39 -8.45 22.08
N ALA A 77 7.45 -9.34 22.39
CA ALA A 77 7.73 -10.72 22.77
C ALA A 77 8.29 -11.59 21.63
N CYS A 78 7.86 -11.35 20.38
CA CYS A 78 8.32 -12.12 19.23
C CYS A 78 9.48 -11.45 18.48
N PRO A 79 10.59 -12.15 18.18
CA PRO A 79 11.78 -11.56 17.55
C PRO A 79 11.58 -11.18 16.08
N THR A 80 10.68 -11.87 15.38
CA THR A 80 10.27 -11.60 13.99
C THR A 80 9.05 -10.68 13.90
N GLY A 81 8.50 -10.28 15.05
CA GLY A 81 7.31 -9.45 15.16
C GLY A 81 7.48 -8.05 14.59
N ARG A 82 6.35 -7.44 14.23
CA ARG A 82 6.30 -6.08 13.67
C ARG A 82 5.13 -5.34 14.29
N PHE A 83 5.39 -4.13 14.76
CA PHE A 83 4.37 -3.25 15.31
C PHE A 83 3.94 -2.20 14.29
N TYR A 84 2.63 -1.99 14.13
CA TYR A 84 2.09 -1.01 13.20
C TYR A 84 1.76 0.33 13.90
N CYS A 85 2.52 1.38 13.57
CA CYS A 85 2.19 2.75 13.96
C CYS A 85 1.03 3.26 13.09
N THR A 86 -0.10 3.63 13.71
CA THR A 86 -1.25 4.15 12.95
C THR A 86 -0.99 5.56 12.44
N ASN A 87 -0.30 6.39 13.24
CA ASN A 87 0.15 7.74 12.91
C ASN A 87 -0.95 8.59 12.27
N LEU A 88 -2.11 8.69 12.92
CA LEU A 88 -3.27 9.39 12.37
C LEU A 88 -2.93 10.84 12.00
N GLY A 89 -3.18 11.21 10.74
CA GLY A 89 -2.85 12.52 10.19
C GLY A 89 -1.46 12.64 9.57
N TYR A 90 -0.65 11.57 9.63
CA TYR A 90 0.66 11.42 9.00
C TYR A 90 0.81 10.04 8.32
N ARG A 91 2.04 9.65 7.94
CA ARG A 91 2.36 8.36 7.33
C ARG A 91 2.39 7.25 8.38
N SER A 92 1.55 6.25 8.18
CA SER A 92 1.65 4.99 8.91
C SER A 92 2.85 4.17 8.42
N HIS A 93 3.45 3.41 9.32
CA HIS A 93 4.56 2.51 8.99
C HIS A 93 4.69 1.41 10.05
N TYR A 94 5.53 0.43 9.76
CA TYR A 94 5.86 -0.65 10.69
C TYR A 94 7.22 -0.40 11.33
N ILE A 95 7.34 -0.73 12.61
CA ILE A 95 8.60 -0.81 13.35
C ILE A 95 8.83 -2.27 13.79
N PRO A 96 10.08 -2.67 14.06
CA PRO A 96 10.36 -3.96 14.68
C PRO A 96 9.69 -4.08 16.05
N SER A 97 9.23 -5.28 16.44
CA SER A 97 8.68 -5.54 17.78
C SER A 97 9.65 -5.17 18.90
N SER A 98 10.96 -5.29 18.67
CA SER A 98 12.00 -4.92 19.63
C SER A 98 12.00 -3.44 20.04
N ARG A 99 11.27 -2.58 19.30
CA ARG A 99 11.12 -1.15 19.59
C ARG A 99 9.81 -0.81 20.31
N VAL A 100 9.09 -1.82 20.78
CA VAL A 100 7.86 -1.62 21.54
C VAL A 100 8.23 -1.60 23.02
N ASN A 101 8.00 -0.47 23.69
CA ASN A 101 8.36 -0.22 25.08
C ASN A 101 9.87 -0.31 25.36
N ASP A 102 10.72 0.08 24.40
CA ASP A 102 12.18 0.10 24.58
C ASP A 102 12.69 1.43 25.18
N GLY A 103 11.79 2.39 25.40
CA GLY A 103 12.08 3.71 25.93
C GLY A 103 12.38 4.77 24.87
N ILE A 104 12.33 4.42 23.59
CA ILE A 104 12.56 5.31 22.44
C ILE A 104 11.22 5.58 21.73
N CYS A 105 10.95 6.84 21.40
CA CYS A 105 9.73 7.20 20.67
C CYS A 105 9.95 7.08 19.15
N ASP A 106 9.65 5.92 18.56
CA ASP A 106 9.70 5.66 17.12
C ASP A 106 8.42 6.09 16.40
N CYS A 107 7.24 5.78 16.96
CA CYS A 107 5.97 6.19 16.36
C CYS A 107 5.68 7.67 16.68
N CYS A 108 5.25 8.45 15.68
CA CYS A 108 4.86 9.85 15.95
C CYS A 108 3.60 9.97 16.81
N ASP A 109 2.79 8.91 16.90
CA ASP A 109 1.58 8.86 17.71
C ASP A 109 1.84 8.34 19.13
N ALA A 110 3.09 8.03 19.48
CA ALA A 110 3.52 7.49 20.76
C ALA A 110 2.88 6.14 21.13
N SER A 111 2.39 5.39 20.13
CA SER A 111 1.66 4.13 20.38
C SER A 111 2.56 2.93 20.71
N ASP A 112 3.85 3.03 20.37
CA ASP A 112 4.92 2.09 20.69
C ASP A 112 5.30 2.08 22.18
N GLU A 113 5.29 3.24 22.83
CA GLU A 113 5.74 3.43 24.22
C GLU A 113 4.57 3.57 25.20
N TYR A 114 3.69 2.57 25.24
CA TYR A 114 2.46 2.63 26.05
C TYR A 114 2.63 2.15 27.50
N ARG A 115 3.72 1.42 27.80
CA ARG A 115 4.05 0.88 29.13
C ARG A 115 5.39 1.42 29.66
N SER A 116 6.20 2.07 28.83
CA SER A 116 7.47 2.61 29.30
C SER A 116 7.28 3.89 30.13
N GLN A 117 8.31 4.24 30.90
CA GLN A 117 8.32 5.48 31.71
C GLN A 117 8.70 6.71 30.88
N THR A 118 8.92 6.56 29.56
CA THR A 118 9.31 7.63 28.66
C THR A 118 8.07 8.45 28.25
N PRO A 119 8.05 9.78 28.46
CA PRO A 119 6.92 10.61 28.09
C PRO A 119 6.93 10.96 26.59
N CYS A 120 6.50 10.03 25.74
CA CYS A 120 6.34 10.27 24.30
C CYS A 120 5.15 11.20 24.00
N GLN A 121 5.30 12.08 23.01
CA GLN A 121 4.29 13.06 22.62
C GLN A 121 3.77 12.80 21.21
N ASN A 122 2.47 12.99 20.98
CA ASN A 122 1.90 12.84 19.64
C ASN A 122 2.25 14.05 18.76
N THR A 123 3.12 13.84 17.77
CA THR A 123 3.60 14.87 16.84
C THR A 123 3.09 14.70 15.42
N CYS A 124 2.28 13.67 15.16
CA CYS A 124 1.84 13.30 13.80
C CYS A 124 1.15 14.43 13.04
N ARG A 125 0.30 15.21 13.72
CA ARG A 125 -0.42 16.31 13.06
C ARG A 125 0.53 17.37 12.49
N ASN A 126 1.56 17.73 13.25
CA ASN A 126 2.55 18.74 12.85
C ASN A 126 3.43 18.21 11.72
N LEU A 127 3.90 16.97 11.82
CA LEU A 127 4.69 16.32 10.76
C LEU A 127 3.89 16.23 9.45
N GLY A 128 2.63 15.79 9.52
CA GLY A 128 1.76 15.69 8.35
C GLY A 128 1.38 17.03 7.74
N GLN A 129 1.27 18.10 8.53
CA GLN A 129 1.07 19.44 7.99
C GLN A 129 2.31 19.93 7.23
N ARG A 130 3.51 19.76 7.81
CA ARG A 130 4.78 20.14 7.16
C ARG A 130 5.00 19.41 5.85
N GLU A 131 4.80 18.09 5.86
CA GLU A 131 4.95 17.27 4.65
C GLU A 131 3.95 17.67 3.55
N ARG A 132 2.68 17.90 3.89
CA ARG A 132 1.69 18.35 2.91
C ARG A 132 2.06 19.70 2.30
N ALA A 133 2.52 20.65 3.12
CA ALA A 133 2.96 21.95 2.64
C ALA A 133 4.20 21.85 1.72
N GLU A 134 5.15 20.97 2.04
CA GLU A 134 6.33 20.72 1.22
C GLU A 134 5.96 20.08 -0.14
N VAL A 135 5.13 19.04 -0.12
CA VAL A 135 4.67 18.36 -1.33
C VAL A 135 3.83 19.30 -2.21
N GLU A 136 2.99 20.14 -1.62
CA GLU A 136 2.21 21.15 -2.34
C GLU A 136 3.13 22.18 -3.01
N GLY A 137 4.15 22.66 -2.29
CA GLY A 137 5.16 23.57 -2.83
C GLY A 137 5.93 22.96 -4.02
N GLN A 138 6.38 21.72 -3.87
CA GLN A 138 7.07 20.99 -4.95
C GLN A 138 6.15 20.74 -6.15
N THR A 139 4.90 20.35 -5.91
CA THR A 139 3.90 20.10 -6.96
C THR A 139 3.56 21.36 -7.74
N ARG A 140 3.47 22.52 -7.06
CA ARG A 140 3.26 23.82 -7.72
C ARG A 140 4.40 24.16 -8.69
N VAL A 141 5.64 24.08 -8.20
CA VAL A 141 6.82 24.36 -9.03
C VAL A 141 6.95 23.36 -10.18
N LEU A 142 6.70 22.07 -9.92
CA LEU A 142 6.69 21.05 -10.97
C LEU A 142 5.60 21.33 -12.01
N GLY A 143 4.40 21.73 -11.58
CA GLY A 143 3.30 22.10 -12.47
C GLY A 143 3.66 23.25 -13.41
N GLU A 144 4.31 24.30 -12.90
CA GLU A 144 4.82 25.41 -13.72
C GLU A 144 5.87 24.95 -14.72
N ARG A 145 6.83 24.12 -14.29
CA ARG A 145 7.86 23.55 -15.17
C ARG A 145 7.27 22.68 -16.27
N LEU A 146 6.26 21.86 -15.95
CA LEU A 146 5.59 21.01 -16.91
C LEU A 146 4.79 21.82 -17.95
N ARG A 147 4.17 22.94 -17.55
CA ARG A 147 3.49 23.85 -18.47
C ARG A 147 4.46 24.50 -19.45
N LEU A 148 5.59 25.02 -18.97
CA LEU A 148 6.60 25.60 -19.84
C LEU A 148 7.16 24.56 -20.82
N LYS A 149 7.45 23.35 -20.33
CA LYS A 149 7.88 22.24 -21.17
C LYS A 149 6.87 21.94 -22.28
N GLN A 150 5.57 21.96 -21.98
CA GLN A 150 4.51 21.73 -22.97
C GLN A 150 4.50 22.81 -24.06
N LEU A 151 4.59 24.09 -23.67
CA LEU A 151 4.67 25.20 -24.63
C LEU A 151 5.88 25.08 -25.57
N LEU A 152 7.05 24.75 -25.02
CA LEU A 152 8.27 24.56 -25.81
C LEU A 152 8.19 23.36 -26.77
N ILE A 153 7.48 22.29 -26.38
CA ILE A 153 7.21 21.15 -27.27
C ILE A 153 6.32 21.60 -28.42
N GLU A 154 5.25 22.34 -28.14
CA GLU A 154 4.32 22.83 -29.17
C GLU A 154 5.01 23.79 -30.14
N GLU A 155 5.76 24.76 -29.63
CA GLU A 155 6.57 25.68 -30.44
C GLU A 155 7.63 24.91 -31.26
N GLY A 156 8.29 23.93 -30.64
CA GLY A 156 9.24 23.04 -31.31
C GLY A 156 8.61 22.26 -32.47
N VAL A 157 7.39 21.76 -32.31
CA VAL A 157 6.66 21.05 -33.38
C VAL A 157 6.26 22.00 -34.51
N LEU A 158 5.81 23.22 -34.19
CA LEU A 158 5.45 24.22 -35.20
C LEU A 158 6.66 24.66 -36.03
N THR A 159 7.76 25.03 -35.37
CA THR A 159 9.01 25.44 -36.02
C THR A 159 9.61 24.32 -36.87
N TRP A 160 9.51 23.06 -36.42
CA TRP A 160 9.95 21.91 -37.20
C TRP A 160 9.07 21.66 -38.43
N ARG A 161 7.75 21.86 -38.33
CA ARG A 161 6.82 21.77 -39.47
C ARG A 161 7.06 22.86 -40.50
N GLU A 162 7.35 24.08 -40.08
CA GLU A 162 7.61 25.22 -40.98
C GLU A 162 8.91 25.05 -41.78
N LYS A 163 9.96 24.50 -41.15
CA LYS A 163 11.25 24.25 -41.80
C LYS A 163 11.28 22.99 -42.68
N GLN A 164 10.18 22.24 -42.75
CA GLN A 164 10.04 21.16 -43.73
C GLN A 164 9.95 21.77 -45.14
N PRO A 165 10.77 21.34 -46.12
CA PRO A 165 10.67 21.84 -47.48
C PRO A 165 9.29 21.51 -48.06
N THR A 166 8.58 22.52 -48.55
CA THR A 166 7.32 22.37 -49.27
C THR A 166 7.58 21.69 -50.61
N THR A 167 7.47 20.36 -50.68
CA THR A 167 7.08 19.72 -51.95
C THR A 167 5.63 20.10 -52.22
N MET A 168 5.43 21.22 -52.94
CA MET A 168 4.18 21.50 -53.63
C MET A 168 4.03 20.50 -54.78
N THR A 169 3.28 19.42 -54.57
CA THR A 169 2.60 18.76 -55.69
C THR A 169 1.23 19.42 -55.83
N ARG A 170 1.13 20.39 -56.74
CA ARG A 170 -0.16 20.98 -57.14
C ARG A 170 -0.85 20.04 -58.14
N SER A 171 -2.00 19.51 -57.70
CA SER A 171 -3.14 19.00 -58.48
C SER A 171 -3.03 17.67 -59.22
N SER A 172 -3.71 16.66 -58.66
CA SER A 172 -4.97 16.19 -59.26
C SER A 172 -5.84 15.50 -58.21
N GLN A 173 -7.06 15.99 -57.99
CA GLN A 173 -8.17 15.21 -57.43
C GLN A 173 -9.07 14.76 -58.60
N PRO A 174 -9.95 13.72 -58.48
CA PRO A 174 -10.47 13.16 -57.23
C PRO A 174 -10.52 11.62 -57.14
N THR A 175 -10.52 11.07 -55.92
CA THR A 175 -11.50 10.02 -55.59
C THR A 175 -11.86 10.06 -54.11
N THR A 176 -13.12 10.35 -53.85
CA THR A 176 -13.82 10.27 -52.57
C THR A 176 -13.91 8.82 -52.11
N MET A 177 -13.51 8.52 -50.87
CA MET A 177 -14.12 7.45 -50.08
C MET A 177 -14.37 7.97 -48.67
N THR A 178 -15.60 8.39 -48.46
CA THR A 178 -16.15 8.77 -47.16
C THR A 178 -16.22 7.53 -46.26
N ARG A 179 -15.64 7.58 -45.07
CA ARG A 179 -16.08 6.72 -43.97
C ARG A 179 -16.13 7.50 -42.66
N ASN A 180 -17.33 7.98 -42.34
CA ASN A 180 -17.68 8.50 -41.04
C ASN A 180 -17.70 7.36 -40.02
N SER A 181 -17.05 7.54 -38.87
CA SER A 181 -17.42 6.82 -37.64
C SER A 181 -17.02 7.65 -36.42
N GLN A 182 -18.03 8.22 -35.77
CA GLN A 182 -18.02 8.81 -34.43
C GLN A 182 -17.42 7.86 -33.37
N PRO A 183 -17.04 8.33 -32.17
CA PRO A 183 -16.60 7.47 -31.09
C PRO A 183 -17.83 6.82 -30.43
N THR A 184 -18.00 5.51 -30.58
CA THR A 184 -18.99 4.74 -29.80
C THR A 184 -18.35 4.23 -28.52
N THR A 185 -18.76 4.80 -27.40
CA THR A 185 -18.65 4.24 -26.05
C THR A 185 -19.25 2.84 -26.00
N MET A 186 -18.51 1.86 -25.48
CA MET A 186 -19.05 0.53 -25.14
C MET A 186 -18.82 0.22 -23.67
N THR A 187 -19.92 0.36 -22.92
CA THR A 187 -20.16 -0.07 -21.55
C THR A 187 -20.00 -1.58 -21.41
N ARG A 188 -19.24 -2.07 -20.41
CA ARG A 188 -19.06 -3.50 -20.15
C ARG A 188 -19.86 -3.90 -18.90
N ASN A 189 -20.97 -4.61 -19.10
CA ASN A 189 -21.72 -5.28 -18.03
C ASN A 189 -21.83 -6.80 -18.29
N SER A 190 -21.44 -7.57 -17.26
CA SER A 190 -21.86 -8.92 -16.83
C SER A 190 -21.86 -10.13 -17.80
N GLN A 191 -21.02 -11.12 -17.44
CA GLN A 191 -20.95 -12.58 -17.75
C GLN A 191 -22.29 -13.34 -17.88
N PRO A 192 -22.32 -14.67 -18.21
CA PRO A 192 -21.28 -15.59 -18.69
C PRO A 192 -21.69 -16.47 -19.90
N THR A 193 -20.74 -17.10 -20.61
CA THR A 193 -21.03 -18.40 -21.25
C THR A 193 -19.75 -19.23 -21.41
N THR A 194 -19.82 -20.44 -20.88
CA THR A 194 -18.82 -21.50 -20.87
C THR A 194 -18.81 -22.23 -22.20
N MET A 195 -17.64 -22.55 -22.77
CA MET A 195 -17.48 -23.75 -23.62
C MET A 195 -16.08 -24.34 -23.45
N THR A 196 -16.07 -25.56 -22.93
CA THR A 196 -14.92 -26.44 -22.71
C THR A 196 -14.79 -27.39 -23.90
N ARG A 197 -13.59 -27.59 -24.47
CA ARG A 197 -13.13 -28.94 -24.88
C ARG A 197 -11.63 -29.01 -25.17
N SER A 198 -11.01 -30.02 -24.57
CA SER A 198 -9.61 -30.44 -24.64
C SER A 198 -9.32 -31.37 -25.84
N SER A 199 -8.01 -31.54 -26.11
CA SER A 199 -7.27 -32.80 -26.41
C SER A 199 -6.68 -33.04 -27.83
N GLN A 200 -5.45 -32.52 -28.01
CA GLN A 200 -4.21 -33.24 -28.41
C GLN A 200 -3.99 -33.73 -29.89
N PRO A 201 -2.75 -34.12 -30.31
CA PRO A 201 -1.88 -33.32 -31.18
C PRO A 201 -1.49 -33.98 -32.53
N THR A 202 -0.96 -33.20 -33.48
CA THR A 202 -0.20 -33.75 -34.63
C THR A 202 0.99 -32.88 -35.01
N THR A 203 2.14 -33.53 -35.11
CA THR A 203 3.48 -33.01 -35.43
C THR A 203 3.70 -32.99 -36.95
N MET A 204 4.30 -31.93 -37.50
CA MET A 204 5.09 -32.03 -38.75
C MET A 204 6.32 -31.11 -38.69
N THR A 205 7.45 -31.71 -39.06
CA THR A 205 8.85 -31.30 -38.88
C THR A 205 9.31 -30.28 -39.93
N ARG A 206 10.16 -29.32 -39.56
CA ARG A 206 10.91 -28.46 -40.51
C ARG A 206 12.33 -28.19 -40.01
N ASN A 207 13.33 -28.62 -40.78
CA ASN A 207 14.75 -28.38 -40.51
C ASN A 207 15.43 -27.71 -41.71
N SER A 208 15.95 -26.49 -41.52
CA SER A 208 17.24 -25.98 -42.06
C SER A 208 17.52 -24.57 -41.50
N GLN A 209 18.68 -24.41 -40.87
CA GLN A 209 19.26 -23.28 -40.09
C GLN A 209 19.98 -22.24 -40.99
N PRO A 210 20.76 -21.22 -40.49
CA PRO A 210 20.73 -20.45 -39.22
C PRO A 210 20.95 -18.92 -39.41
N THR A 211 20.78 -18.10 -38.37
CA THR A 211 21.68 -16.94 -38.13
C THR A 211 21.70 -16.56 -36.64
N THR A 212 22.92 -16.37 -36.12
CA THR A 212 23.25 -16.17 -34.70
C THR A 212 23.45 -14.67 -34.42
N MET A 213 22.90 -14.14 -33.33
CA MET A 213 23.30 -12.81 -32.80
C MET A 213 23.89 -12.96 -31.40
N THR A 214 25.16 -12.58 -31.26
CA THR A 214 25.98 -12.71 -30.06
C THR A 214 25.82 -11.48 -29.17
N ARG A 215 25.58 -11.67 -27.86
CA ARG A 215 25.50 -10.63 -26.82
C ARG A 215 26.77 -10.69 -25.96
N ASN A 216 27.64 -9.68 -26.05
CA ASN A 216 28.83 -9.55 -25.20
C ASN A 216 28.51 -8.83 -23.89
N SER A 217 28.84 -9.49 -22.77
CA SER A 217 28.82 -8.94 -21.41
C SER A 217 30.21 -9.11 -20.81
N GLN A 218 30.84 -8.02 -20.34
CA GLN A 218 32.08 -8.05 -19.56
C GLN A 218 31.77 -7.82 -18.06
N PRO A 219 32.31 -8.63 -17.15
CA PRO A 219 32.54 -8.26 -15.75
C PRO A 219 34.01 -7.88 -15.51
N THR A 220 34.24 -6.84 -14.71
CA THR A 220 35.55 -6.41 -14.21
C THR A 220 36.03 -7.27 -13.04
N THR A 221 37.28 -7.73 -13.09
CA THR A 221 37.96 -8.41 -11.98
C THR A 221 39.26 -7.67 -11.64
N MET A 222 39.45 -7.30 -10.37
CA MET A 222 40.75 -6.87 -9.83
C MET A 222 41.28 -7.96 -8.90
N THR A 223 42.49 -8.45 -9.14
CA THR A 223 43.20 -9.36 -8.22
C THR A 223 44.64 -8.91 -8.02
N ARG A 224 45.05 -8.86 -6.74
CA ARG A 224 46.38 -8.45 -6.25
C ARG A 224 47.35 -9.64 -6.26
N ASN A 225 48.51 -9.46 -6.87
CA ASN A 225 49.59 -10.46 -6.96
C ASN A 225 50.42 -10.56 -5.68
N ILE A 226 50.73 -11.79 -5.26
CA ILE A 226 51.94 -12.11 -4.50
C ILE A 226 52.59 -13.33 -5.14
N SER A 227 53.81 -13.14 -5.62
CA SER A 227 54.69 -14.12 -6.23
C SER A 227 55.46 -14.90 -5.17
N ARG A 228 55.68 -16.20 -5.37
CA ARG A 228 56.96 -16.81 -5.00
C ARG A 228 57.31 -18.02 -5.86
N LEU A 229 58.55 -17.99 -6.33
CA LEU A 229 59.29 -19.05 -7.00
C LEU A 229 59.78 -20.10 -6.00
N ARG A 230 59.85 -21.34 -6.51
CA ARG A 230 60.42 -22.59 -5.96
C ARG A 230 59.67 -23.26 -4.83
#